data_AF-A0A2S8PFM7-F1
#
_entry.id   AF-A0A2S8PFM7-F1
#
_cell.length_a   1.000
_cell.length_b   1.000
_cell.length_c   1.000
_cell.angle_alpha   90.00
_cell.angle_beta   90.00
_cell.angle_gamma   90.00
#
_symmetry.space_group_name_H-M   'P 1'
#
loop_
_entity.id
_entity.type
_entity.pdbx_description
1 polymer ?
#
loop_
_entity_poly.entity_id
_entity_poly.type
_entity_poly.pdbx_seq_one_letter_code
_entity_poly.pdbx_strand_id
1 'polypeptide(L)' 'MVMFDPSIFDNLKVAVENLVYDLDNLDGVVRVTGRDDRMEMSVMSREFAIRFVRSGNEAVTAEIGLAASLADLAAELLEQ' A
#
# COMPACT_ATOMS: atom_id res chain seq x y z
N MET A 1 -24.98 -9.11 4.97
CA MET A 1 -23.73 -8.75 4.29
C MET A 1 -22.63 -9.08 5.29
N VAL A 2 -21.80 -10.10 5.04
CA VAL A 2 -20.66 -10.39 5.92
C VAL A 2 -19.67 -9.25 5.74
N MET A 3 -19.47 -8.44 6.78
CA MET A 3 -18.35 -7.50 6.81
C MET A 3 -17.13 -8.37 7.11
N PHE A 4 -16.27 -8.58 6.11
CA PHE A 4 -14.94 -9.12 6.32
C PHE A 4 -14.20 -8.11 7.20
N ASP A 5 -13.68 -8.54 8.34
CA ASP A 5 -12.72 -7.74 9.09
C ASP A 5 -11.49 -7.51 8.19
N PRO A 6 -11.19 -6.25 7.80
CA PRO A 6 -10.08 -5.96 6.91
C PRO A 6 -8.78 -6.39 7.56
N SER A 7 -7.88 -6.98 6.77
CA SER A 7 -6.61 -7.42 7.32
C SER A 7 -5.75 -6.22 7.79
N ILE A 8 -4.75 -6.44 8.63
CA ILE A 8 -3.72 -5.45 9.00
C ILE A 8 -3.08 -4.92 7.73
N PHE A 9 -2.79 -5.81 6.76
CA PHE A 9 -2.29 -5.39 5.46
C PHE A 9 -3.26 -4.45 4.74
N ASP A 10 -4.56 -4.76 4.72
CA ASP A 10 -5.57 -3.91 4.07
C ASP A 10 -5.69 -2.55 4.76
N ASN A 11 -5.64 -2.52 6.09
CA ASN A 11 -5.69 -1.29 6.87
C ASN A 11 -4.45 -0.42 6.62
N LEU A 12 -3.25 -1.01 6.63
CA LEU A 12 -2.01 -0.29 6.35
C LEU A 12 -1.96 0.22 4.91
N LYS A 13 -2.42 -0.59 3.94
CA LYS A 13 -2.52 -0.18 2.54
C LYS A 13 -3.41 1.06 2.41
N VAL A 14 -4.61 1.03 2.97
CA VAL A 14 -5.55 2.16 2.93
C VAL A 14 -4.94 3.39 3.60
N ALA A 15 -4.26 3.24 4.73
CA ALA A 15 -3.59 4.34 5.40
C ALA A 15 -2.49 4.98 4.52
N VAL A 16 -1.66 4.17 3.87
CA VAL A 16 -0.63 4.66 2.93
C VAL A 16 -1.25 5.35 1.72
N GLU A 17 -2.28 4.74 1.11
CA GLU A 17 -2.99 5.34 -0.03
C GLU A 17 -3.56 6.71 0.33
N ASN A 18 -4.30 6.82 1.43
CA ASN A 18 -4.89 8.09 1.86
C ASN A 18 -3.81 9.16 2.07
N LEU A 19 -2.72 8.83 2.77
CA LEU A 19 -1.66 9.80 3.04
C LEU A 19 -0.98 10.30 1.76
N VAL A 20 -0.66 9.41 0.82
CA VAL A 20 0.02 9.80 -0.42
C VAL A 20 -0.93 10.55 -1.36
N TYR A 21 -2.20 10.14 -1.46
CA TYR A 21 -3.17 10.81 -2.30
C TYR A 21 -3.62 12.16 -1.76
N ASP A 22 -3.63 12.38 -0.45
CA ASP A 22 -3.84 13.71 0.13
C ASP A 22 -2.69 14.66 -0.26
N LEU A 23 -1.44 14.20 -0.17
CA LEU A 23 -0.27 14.99 -0.58
C LEU A 23 -0.25 15.33 -2.09
N ASP A 24 -0.83 14.45 -2.92
CA ASP A 24 -0.93 14.61 -4.38
C ASP A 24 -2.10 15.53 -4.77
N ASN A 25 -3.32 15.22 -4.29
CA ASN A 25 -4.54 15.89 -4.73
C ASN A 25 -4.91 17.13 -3.92
N LEU A 26 -4.64 17.15 -2.62
CA LEU A 26 -5.01 18.27 -1.73
C LEU A 26 -3.85 19.27 -1.60
N ASP A 27 -2.66 18.77 -1.27
CA ASP A 27 -1.50 19.64 -1.02
C ASP A 27 -0.68 19.94 -2.29
N GLY A 28 -0.75 19.06 -3.30
CA GLY A 28 0.00 19.19 -4.55
C GLY A 28 1.53 19.13 -4.39
N VAL A 29 2.02 18.59 -3.28
CA VAL A 29 3.45 18.58 -2.90
C VAL A 29 4.21 17.46 -3.61
N VAL A 30 3.52 16.36 -3.90
CA VAL A 30 4.04 15.22 -4.66
C VAL A 30 3.15 14.94 -5.86
N ARG A 31 3.65 14.14 -6.80
CA ARG A 31 2.89 13.56 -7.90
C ARG A 31 2.99 12.05 -7.87
N VAL A 32 1.88 11.34 -7.75
CA VAL A 32 1.89 9.88 -7.86
C VAL A 32 2.23 9.46 -9.29
N THR A 33 3.24 8.59 -9.44
CA THR A 33 3.76 8.13 -10.74
C THR A 33 3.56 6.64 -10.98
N GLY A 34 3.25 5.86 -9.95
CA GLY A 34 2.98 4.44 -10.10
C GLY A 34 2.37 3.81 -8.86
N ARG A 35 1.62 2.74 -9.08
CA ARG A 35 1.06 1.91 -8.02
C ARG A 35 1.10 0.46 -8.47
N ASP A 36 1.62 -0.40 -7.60
CA ASP A 36 1.61 -1.84 -7.77
C ASP A 36 0.86 -2.46 -6.59
N ASP A 37 -0.09 -3.33 -6.90
CA ASP A 37 -0.80 -4.15 -5.92
C ASP A 37 -0.77 -5.57 -6.44
N ARG A 38 0.01 -6.43 -5.76
CA ARG A 38 0.37 -7.76 -6.24
C ARG A 38 0.05 -8.80 -5.18
N MET A 39 -0.50 -9.91 -5.64
CA MET A 39 -0.69 -11.12 -4.86
C MET A 39 -0.02 -12.27 -5.60
N GLU A 40 0.97 -12.89 -4.96
CA GLU A 40 1.59 -14.11 -5.48
C GLU A 40 0.88 -15.32 -4.87
N MET A 41 0.10 -16.01 -5.68
CA MET A 41 -0.71 -17.14 -5.20
C MET A 41 0.12 -18.39 -4.90
N SER A 42 1.30 -18.56 -5.52
CA SER A 42 2.14 -19.75 -5.31
C SER A 42 2.70 -19.82 -3.89
N VAL A 43 3.01 -18.67 -3.30
CA VAL A 43 3.49 -18.54 -1.91
C VAL A 43 2.52 -17.80 -1.00
N MET A 44 1.34 -17.44 -1.51
CA MET A 44 0.30 -16.67 -0.81
C MET A 44 0.87 -15.43 -0.10
N SER A 45 1.63 -14.61 -0.84
CA SER A 45 2.17 -13.35 -0.35
C SER A 45 1.51 -12.16 -1.03
N ARG A 46 1.52 -11.00 -0.36
CA ARG A 46 0.99 -9.74 -0.87
C ARG A 46 2.06 -8.67 -0.84
N GLU A 47 2.08 -7.83 -1.87
CA GLU A 47 2.95 -6.67 -1.96
C GLU A 47 2.15 -5.49 -2.49
N PHE A 48 2.31 -4.35 -1.85
CA PHE A 48 1.79 -3.08 -2.31
C PHE A 48 2.95 -2.09 -2.43
N ALA A 49 3.01 -1.33 -3.51
CA ALA A 49 3.97 -0.25 -3.66
C ALA A 49 3.29 0.97 -4.29
N ILE A 50 3.60 2.15 -3.78
CA ILE A 50 3.20 3.42 -4.37
C ILE A 50 4.44 4.28 -4.59
N ARG A 51 4.56 4.81 -5.81
CA ARG A 51 5.68 5.63 -6.26
C ARG A 51 5.21 7.03 -6.54
N PHE A 52 6.01 8.00 -6.15
CA PHE A 52 5.73 9.41 -6.38
C PHE A 52 7.01 10.22 -6.51
N VAL A 53 6.89 11.37 -7.14
CA VAL A 53 7.97 12.36 -7.28
C VAL A 53 7.56 13.64 -6.57
N ARG A 54 8.53 14.49 -6.22
CA ARG A 54 8.19 15.81 -5.67
C ARG A 54 7.70 16.74 -6.78
N SER A 55 6.62 17.47 -6.54
CA SER A 55 6.14 18.48 -7.47
C SER A 55 7.21 19.54 -7.74
N GLY A 56 7.49 19.79 -9.03
CA GLY A 56 8.55 20.70 -9.46
C GLY A 56 9.97 20.12 -9.41
N ASN A 57 10.17 18.87 -8.98
CA ASN A 57 11.45 18.17 -9.07
C ASN A 57 11.25 16.66 -9.29
N GLU A 58 11.26 16.27 -10.56
CA GLU A 58 11.04 14.89 -11.00
C GLU A 58 12.34 14.07 -11.12
N ALA A 59 13.48 14.63 -10.68
CA ALA A 59 14.77 13.93 -10.73
C ALA A 59 14.90 12.81 -9.69
N VAL A 60 14.02 12.79 -8.69
CA VAL A 60 14.03 11.80 -7.61
C VAL A 60 12.64 11.20 -7.47
N THR A 61 12.58 9.87 -7.53
CA THR A 61 11.38 9.08 -7.26
C THR A 61 11.49 8.45 -5.88
N ALA A 62 10.46 8.62 -5.06
CA ALA A 62 10.29 7.90 -3.80
C ALA A 62 9.30 6.75 -3.99
N GLU A 63 9.46 5.70 -3.19
CA GLU A 63 8.56 4.55 -3.13
C GLU A 63 8.25 4.20 -1.69
N ILE A 64 6.99 3.89 -1.40
CA ILE A 64 6.55 3.28 -0.14
C ILE A 64 6.03 1.90 -0.48
N GLY A 65 6.60 0.87 0.18
CA GLY A 65 6.23 -0.53 -0.01
C GLY A 65 5.66 -1.16 1.26
N LEU A 66 4.66 -2.01 1.11
CA LEU A 66 4.15 -2.93 2.12
C LEU A 66 4.29 -4.35 1.58
N ALA A 67 4.75 -5.27 2.42
CA ALA A 67 4.85 -6.68 2.06
C ALA A 67 4.31 -7.52 3.23
N ALA A 68 3.57 -8.58 2.90
CA ALA A 68 3.09 -9.57 3.85
C ALA A 68 3.31 -10.97 3.28
N SER A 69 3.99 -11.81 4.06
CA SER A 69 4.16 -13.22 3.74
C SER A 69 2.91 -14.03 4.14
N LEU A 70 2.84 -15.28 3.70
CA LEU A 70 1.80 -16.20 4.19
C LEU A 70 1.81 -16.31 5.72
N ALA A 71 2.98 -16.26 6.37
CA ALA A 71 3.07 -16.36 7.83
C ALA A 71 2.43 -15.15 8.52
N ASP A 72 2.66 -13.94 8.00
CA ASP A 72 2.06 -12.71 8.53
C ASP A 72 0.53 -12.74 8.36
N LEU A 73 0.06 -13.12 7.17
CA LEU A 73 -1.37 -13.22 6.85
C LEU A 73 -2.07 -14.31 7.67
N ALA A 74 -1.41 -15.45 7.88
CA ALA A 74 -1.96 -16.56 8.66
C ALA A 74 -1.97 -16.26 10.16
N ALA A 75 -0.94 -15.59 10.69
CA ALA A 75 -0.92 -15.16 12.09
C ALA A 75 -2.14 -14.28 12.39
N GLU A 76 -2.43 -13.35 11.48
CA GLU A 76 -3.57 -12.46 11.63
C GLU A 76 -4.92 -13.17 11.63
N LEU A 77 -5.13 -14.13 10.71
CA LEU A 77 -6.35 -14.93 10.65
C LEU A 77 -6.55 -15.83 11.87
N LEU A 78 -5.47 -16.21 12.56
CA LEU A 78 -5.52 -17.04 13.77
C LEU A 78 -5.74 -16.23 15.05
N GLU A 79 -5.45 -14.92 15.02
CA GLU A 79 -5.71 -13.99 16.13
C GLU A 79 -7.14 -13.42 16.11
N GLN A 80 -7.91 -13.63 15.03
CA GLN A 80 -9.34 -13.31 14.90
C GLN A 80 -10.25 -14.46 15.40
#